data_AF-A0A2N7JTB1-F1
#
_entry.id   AF-A0A2N7JTB1-F1
#
_cell.length_a   1.000
_cell.length_b   1.000
_cell.length_c   1.000
_cell.angle_alpha   90.00
_cell.angle_beta   90.00
_cell.angle_gamma   90.00
#
_symmetry.space_group_name_H-M   'P 1'
#
loop_
_entity.id
_entity.type
_entity.pdbx_description
1 polymer ?
#
loop_
_entity_poly.entity_id
_entity_poly.type
_entity_poly.pdbx_seq_one_letter_code
_entity_poly.pdbx_strand_id
1 'polypeptide(L)'
;MPRTVHPSELNDKKHKVSDQDYARTIPCNQVSISAPFHWLSLALHDLVRMPIISAFYGLCFMAAAIAIVQLVQWQGTHLVVMPSLIVYMLIGPFLALGLYDASWEREKGHSPSLFHSMKAITRNSTHQWAFAIVLMVAMIFWMRIAALLHALYPSVQGAPLSEFAPFLITGSVIGLVIASLIFSISAFSIPLMMERRVDVMSAIFTSFKAVKSNIPAMVVWAGIIGTGILVGFATYGVGMIVTMPLLGYGTWHAYHEIIKKKHHV
;
A
#
# COMPACT_ATOMS: atom_id res chain seq x y z
N MET A 1 17.65 -52.26 -8.59
CA MET A 1 16.28 -52.77 -8.80
C MET A 1 15.30 -51.60 -8.68
N PRO A 2 14.37 -51.40 -9.63
CA PRO A 2 13.34 -50.37 -9.50
C PRO A 2 12.30 -50.81 -8.45
N ARG A 3 11.88 -49.90 -7.58
CA ARG A 3 10.92 -50.17 -6.51
C ARG A 3 9.53 -50.34 -7.13
N THR A 4 8.97 -51.55 -7.09
CA THR A 4 7.60 -51.81 -7.54
C THR A 4 6.62 -51.31 -6.49
N VAL A 5 5.75 -50.37 -6.87
CA VAL A 5 4.71 -49.80 -6.01
C VAL A 5 3.70 -50.89 -5.66
N HIS A 6 3.46 -51.13 -4.36
CA HIS A 6 2.50 -52.12 -3.91
C HIS A 6 1.05 -51.58 -4.02
N PRO A 7 0.06 -52.38 -4.43
CA PRO A 7 -1.35 -51.96 -4.55
C PRO A 7 -1.95 -51.44 -3.24
N SER A 8 -1.38 -51.80 -2.09
CA SER A 8 -1.78 -51.29 -0.77
C SER A 8 -1.38 -49.84 -0.53
N GLU A 9 -0.37 -49.29 -1.21
CA GLU A 9 -0.01 -47.86 -1.13
C GLU A 9 -0.99 -46.97 -1.93
N LEU A 10 -1.70 -47.53 -2.91
CA LEU A 10 -2.74 -46.82 -3.67
C LEU A 10 -4.06 -46.69 -2.89
N ASN A 11 -4.21 -47.45 -1.80
CA ASN A 11 -5.47 -47.54 -1.05
C ASN A 11 -5.43 -46.80 0.29
N ASP A 12 -4.27 -46.26 0.68
CA ASP A 12 -4.12 -45.51 1.92
C ASP A 12 -4.47 -44.04 1.68
N LYS A 13 -5.77 -43.78 1.78
CA LYS A 13 -6.41 -42.47 1.91
C LYS A 13 -6.14 -41.52 0.74
N LYS A 14 -7.24 -41.18 0.07
CA LYS A 14 -7.47 -39.81 -0.38
C LYS A 14 -7.17 -38.87 0.79
N HIS A 15 -5.92 -38.47 0.95
CA HIS A 15 -5.60 -37.18 1.55
C HIS A 15 -6.24 -36.20 0.57
N LYS A 16 -7.52 -35.89 0.80
CA LYS A 16 -8.10 -34.64 0.36
C LYS A 16 -7.23 -33.60 1.05
N VAL A 17 -6.16 -33.20 0.38
CA VAL A 17 -5.54 -31.90 0.61
C VAL A 17 -6.72 -30.94 0.50
N SER A 18 -7.15 -30.42 1.66
CA SER A 18 -8.19 -29.41 1.69
C SER A 18 -7.70 -28.27 0.81
N ASP A 19 -8.54 -27.71 -0.06
CA ASP A 19 -8.17 -26.53 -0.89
C ASP A 19 -7.58 -25.36 -0.05
N GLN A 20 -7.74 -25.42 1.27
CA GLN A 20 -7.12 -24.54 2.26
C GLN A 20 -5.58 -24.62 2.35
N ASP A 21 -4.93 -25.67 1.83
CA ASP A 21 -3.46 -25.80 1.87
C ASP A 21 -2.75 -24.96 0.78
N TYR A 22 -3.45 -24.52 -0.27
CA TYR A 22 -2.86 -23.73 -1.35
C TYR A 22 -2.84 -22.21 -1.08
N ALA A 23 -3.62 -21.74 -0.10
CA ALA A 23 -3.62 -20.34 0.33
C ALA A 23 -3.36 -20.24 1.83
N ARG A 24 -2.11 -20.48 2.26
CA ARG A 24 -1.66 -20.26 3.65
C ARG A 24 -1.71 -18.77 3.99
N THR A 25 -2.91 -18.26 4.25
CA THR A 25 -3.10 -16.94 4.84
C THR A 25 -2.52 -16.94 6.24
N ILE A 26 -1.65 -15.98 6.53
CA ILE A 26 -1.03 -15.90 7.85
C ILE A 26 -2.10 -15.48 8.87
N PRO A 27 -2.11 -16.05 10.09
CA PRO A 27 -3.04 -15.65 11.13
C PRO A 27 -2.94 -14.15 11.45
N CYS A 28 -4.09 -13.52 11.69
CA CYS A 28 -4.19 -12.10 12.01
C CYS A 28 -4.74 -11.92 13.43
N ASN A 29 -4.22 -10.96 14.17
CA ASN A 29 -4.77 -10.50 15.44
C ASN A 29 -5.94 -9.54 15.18
N GLN A 30 -6.83 -9.43 16.17
CA GLN A 30 -7.84 -8.39 16.20
C GLN A 30 -7.33 -7.20 16.99
N VAL A 31 -7.53 -6.00 16.45
CA VAL A 31 -7.10 -4.74 17.05
C VAL A 31 -8.27 -3.82 17.34
N SER A 32 -8.09 -2.89 18.28
CA SER A 32 -9.10 -1.90 18.63
C SER A 32 -9.26 -0.86 17.51
N ILE A 33 -10.40 -0.17 17.48
CA ILE A 33 -10.66 0.94 16.54
C ILE A 33 -9.66 2.11 16.72
N SER A 34 -9.07 2.26 17.91
CA SER A 34 -8.10 3.31 18.23
C SER A 34 -6.65 2.95 17.94
N ALA A 35 -6.36 1.71 17.56
CA ALA A 35 -5.01 1.25 17.22
C ALA A 35 -4.28 2.12 16.17
N PRO A 36 -4.95 2.68 15.13
CA PRO A 36 -4.31 3.59 14.18
C PRO A 36 -3.61 4.81 14.80
N PHE A 37 -4.15 5.35 15.89
CA PHE A 37 -3.52 6.47 16.60
C PHE A 37 -2.26 6.02 17.37
N HIS A 38 -2.26 4.79 17.88
CA HIS A 38 -1.07 4.20 18.49
C HIS A 38 0.04 3.98 17.44
N TRP A 39 -0.31 3.47 16.25
CA TRP A 39 0.65 3.32 15.14
C TRP A 39 1.25 4.65 14.71
N LEU A 40 0.46 5.72 14.64
CA LEU A 40 0.96 7.07 14.37
C LEU A 40 1.93 7.56 15.45
N SER A 41 1.64 7.29 16.73
CA SER A 41 2.54 7.65 17.81
C SER A 41 3.89 6.94 17.66
N LEU A 42 3.88 5.64 17.41
CA LEU A 42 5.10 4.86 17.16
C LEU A 42 5.85 5.34 15.91
N ALA A 43 5.12 5.65 14.84
CA ALA A 43 5.66 6.21 13.62
C ALA A 43 6.34 7.58 13.84
N LEU A 44 5.79 8.41 14.74
CA LEU A 44 6.41 9.68 15.10
C LEU A 44 7.74 9.45 15.85
N HIS A 45 7.78 8.45 16.73
CA HIS A 45 9.04 8.04 17.37
C HIS A 45 10.06 7.49 16.35
N ASP A 46 9.63 6.84 15.28
CA ASP A 46 10.48 6.43 14.15
C ASP A 46 11.02 7.63 13.38
N LEU A 47 10.14 8.58 13.05
CA LEU A 47 10.48 9.78 12.32
C LEU A 47 11.54 10.64 13.06
N VAL A 48 11.40 10.80 14.37
CA VAL A 48 12.35 11.58 15.19
C VAL A 48 13.68 10.84 15.38
N ARG A 49 13.67 9.50 15.45
CA ARG A 49 14.88 8.70 15.71
C ARG A 49 15.67 8.36 14.46
N MET A 50 15.05 8.41 13.28
CA MET A 50 15.69 8.12 11.98
C MET A 50 15.62 9.32 11.01
N PRO A 51 16.01 10.54 11.44
CA PRO A 51 15.70 11.77 10.72
C PRO A 51 16.29 11.82 9.30
N ILE A 52 17.49 11.26 9.09
CA ILE A 52 18.15 11.23 7.77
C ILE A 52 17.36 10.37 6.78
N ILE A 53 16.90 9.19 7.23
CA ILE A 53 16.13 8.26 6.41
C ILE A 53 14.76 8.85 6.10
N SER A 54 14.09 9.39 7.13
CA SER A 54 12.78 10.02 6.98
C SER A 54 12.85 11.22 6.03
N ALA A 55 13.85 12.09 6.18
CA ALA A 55 14.04 13.24 5.31
C ALA A 55 14.32 12.83 3.86
N PHE A 56 15.17 11.82 3.63
CA PHE A 56 15.46 11.35 2.27
C PHE A 56 14.20 10.85 1.54
N TYR A 57 13.46 9.90 2.13
CA TYR A 57 12.25 9.37 1.49
C TYR A 57 11.15 10.41 1.40
N GLY A 58 10.99 11.24 2.43
CA GLY A 58 10.07 12.37 2.42
C GLY A 58 10.35 13.37 1.29
N LEU A 59 11.63 13.68 1.03
CA LEU A 59 12.05 14.51 -0.10
C LEU A 59 11.77 13.84 -1.44
N CYS A 60 11.94 12.53 -1.58
CA CYS A 60 11.57 11.81 -2.80
C CYS A 60 10.06 11.92 -3.09
N PHE A 61 9.23 11.73 -2.08
CA PHE A 61 7.78 11.89 -2.21
C PHE A 61 7.37 13.34 -2.51
N MET A 62 7.98 14.31 -1.82
CA MET A 62 7.77 15.73 -2.11
C MET A 62 8.16 16.06 -3.55
N ALA A 63 9.34 15.64 -4.01
CA ALA A 63 9.81 15.92 -5.36
C ALA A 63 8.84 15.33 -6.41
N ALA A 64 8.37 14.11 -6.20
CA ALA A 64 7.37 13.50 -7.07
C ALA A 64 6.03 14.28 -7.05
N ALA A 65 5.55 14.69 -5.87
CA ALA A 65 4.32 15.48 -5.76
C ALA A 65 4.45 16.87 -6.42
N ILE A 66 5.54 17.59 -6.18
CA ILE A 66 5.82 18.89 -6.81
C ILE A 66 5.92 18.74 -8.33
N ALA A 67 6.60 17.69 -8.82
CA ALA A 67 6.70 17.44 -10.25
C ALA A 67 5.33 17.27 -10.91
N ILE A 68 4.38 16.59 -10.25
CA ILE A 68 3.00 16.46 -10.75
C ILE A 68 2.34 17.83 -10.85
N VAL A 69 2.43 18.63 -9.79
CA VAL A 69 1.79 19.96 -9.79
C VAL A 69 2.40 20.84 -10.88
N GLN A 70 3.73 20.84 -11.04
CA GLN A 70 4.41 21.59 -12.10
C GLN A 70 4.03 21.11 -13.50
N LEU A 71 3.94 19.80 -13.73
CA LEU A 71 3.50 19.24 -15.02
C LEU A 71 2.09 19.69 -15.39
N VAL A 72 1.18 19.74 -14.42
CA VAL A 72 -0.20 20.22 -14.64
C VAL A 72 -0.20 21.71 -15.01
N GLN A 73 0.61 22.52 -14.32
CA GLN A 73 0.73 23.96 -14.63
C GLN A 73 1.33 24.20 -16.01
N TRP A 74 2.36 23.43 -16.41
CA TRP A 74 3.02 23.60 -17.71
C TRP A 74 2.15 23.16 -18.89
N GLN A 75 1.38 22.08 -18.73
CA GLN A 75 0.52 21.57 -19.79
C GLN A 75 -0.77 22.38 -19.95
N GLY A 76 -1.17 23.16 -18.93
CA GLY A 76 -2.39 23.95 -18.95
C GLY A 76 -3.68 23.13 -19.06
N THR A 77 -3.61 21.80 -18.91
CA THR A 77 -4.75 20.88 -18.98
C THR A 77 -4.79 19.96 -17.78
N HIS A 78 -6.00 19.77 -17.24
CA HIS A 78 -6.25 18.87 -16.12
C HIS A 78 -6.20 17.39 -16.50
N LEU A 79 -6.17 17.06 -17.81
CA LEU A 79 -6.11 15.68 -18.30
C LEU A 79 -4.81 14.96 -17.88
N VAL A 80 -3.73 15.72 -17.62
CA VAL A 80 -2.44 15.17 -17.18
C VAL A 80 -2.46 14.73 -15.71
N VAL A 81 -3.40 15.25 -14.91
CA VAL A 81 -3.51 14.94 -13.47
C VAL A 81 -3.65 13.43 -13.24
N MET A 82 -4.54 12.76 -13.97
CA MET A 82 -4.84 11.35 -13.75
C MET A 82 -3.65 10.42 -14.06
N PRO A 83 -3.00 10.51 -15.25
CA PRO A 83 -1.76 9.78 -15.51
C PRO A 83 -0.65 10.07 -14.50
N SER A 84 -0.48 11.33 -14.09
CA SER A 84 0.55 11.72 -13.13
C SER A 84 0.33 11.11 -11.74
N LEU A 85 -0.92 11.06 -11.25
CA LEU A 85 -1.26 10.40 -9.99
C LEU A 85 -1.02 8.89 -10.03
N ILE A 86 -1.23 8.24 -11.18
CA ILE A 86 -0.93 6.82 -11.36
C ILE A 86 0.57 6.57 -11.22
N VAL A 87 1.41 7.38 -11.86
CA VAL A 87 2.87 7.27 -11.73
C VAL A 87 3.29 7.46 -10.26
N TYR A 88 2.75 8.47 -9.58
CA TYR A 88 2.99 8.70 -8.15
C TYR A 88 2.66 7.47 -7.30
N MET A 89 1.48 6.87 -7.54
CA MET A 89 1.03 5.70 -6.81
C MET A 89 1.89 4.46 -7.08
N LEU A 90 2.43 4.30 -8.30
CA LEU A 90 3.33 3.18 -8.63
C LEU A 90 4.72 3.33 -8.00
N ILE A 91 5.22 4.56 -7.82
CA ILE A 91 6.49 4.83 -7.14
C ILE A 91 6.38 4.59 -5.63
N GLY A 92 5.21 4.89 -5.03
CA GLY A 92 4.97 4.82 -3.60
C GLY A 92 5.42 3.51 -2.91
N PRO A 93 4.97 2.33 -3.38
CA PRO A 93 5.41 1.01 -2.92
C PRO A 93 6.92 0.84 -2.73
N PHE A 94 7.71 1.32 -3.70
CA PHE A 94 9.17 1.16 -3.70
C PHE A 94 9.83 2.10 -2.69
N LEU A 95 9.35 3.34 -2.60
CA LEU A 95 9.84 4.28 -1.58
C LEU A 95 9.44 3.84 -0.17
N ALA A 96 8.20 3.36 0.00
CA ALA A 96 7.70 2.85 1.28
C ALA A 96 8.48 1.63 1.76
N LEU A 97 8.93 0.75 0.86
CA LEU A 97 9.78 -0.38 1.22
C LEU A 97 11.05 0.05 1.97
N GLY A 98 11.68 1.15 1.56
CA GLY A 98 12.85 1.66 2.27
C GLY A 98 12.54 2.13 3.70
N LEU A 99 11.37 2.72 3.91
CA LEU A 99 10.88 3.07 5.24
C LEU A 99 10.58 1.83 6.08
N TYR A 100 9.97 0.80 5.48
CA TYR A 100 9.70 -0.47 6.13
C TYR A 100 11.00 -1.19 6.56
N ASP A 101 12.02 -1.22 5.69
CA ASP A 101 13.33 -1.80 6.00
C ASP A 101 14.00 -1.09 7.18
N ALA A 102 13.89 0.25 7.23
CA ALA A 102 14.44 1.04 8.34
C ALA A 102 13.76 0.73 9.68
N SER A 103 12.43 0.65 9.74
CA SER A 103 11.72 0.25 10.96
C SER A 103 12.00 -1.21 11.33
N TRP A 104 12.14 -2.10 10.35
CA TRP A 104 12.50 -3.50 10.57
C TRP A 104 13.90 -3.67 11.18
N GLU A 105 14.92 -2.98 10.66
CA GLU A 105 16.27 -2.99 11.22
C GLU A 105 16.28 -2.41 12.64
N ARG A 106 15.53 -1.33 12.88
CA ARG A 106 15.39 -0.73 14.19
C ARG A 106 14.76 -1.69 15.21
N GLU A 107 13.68 -2.39 14.84
CA GLU A 107 13.03 -3.38 15.70
C GLU A 107 13.95 -4.54 16.06
N LYS A 108 14.89 -4.89 15.18
CA LYS A 108 15.91 -5.91 15.44
C LYS A 108 17.06 -5.41 16.33
N GLY A 109 17.05 -4.16 16.74
CA GLY A 109 18.13 -3.54 17.51
C GLY A 109 19.36 -3.19 16.68
N HIS A 110 19.28 -3.25 15.36
CA HIS A 110 20.34 -2.76 14.47
C HIS A 110 20.25 -1.24 14.30
N SER A 111 21.36 -0.61 13.93
CA SER A 111 21.39 0.81 13.56
C SER A 111 20.93 0.99 12.11
N PRO A 112 19.76 1.60 11.85
CA PRO A 112 19.27 1.77 10.48
C PRO A 112 20.20 2.66 9.65
N SER A 113 20.52 2.23 8.44
CA SER A 113 21.36 2.98 7.50
C SER A 113 20.60 3.26 6.21
N LEU A 114 20.69 4.49 5.71
CA LEU A 114 20.06 4.90 4.45
C LEU A 114 20.54 4.05 3.25
N PHE A 115 21.82 3.68 3.24
CA PHE A 115 22.35 2.85 2.17
C PHE A 115 21.75 1.44 2.19
N HIS A 116 21.52 0.90 3.40
CA HIS A 116 20.86 -0.40 3.56
C HIS A 116 19.41 -0.35 3.06
N SER A 117 18.65 0.66 3.47
CA SER A 117 17.26 0.83 3.06
C SER A 117 17.11 1.06 1.56
N MET A 118 18.00 1.84 0.94
CA MET A 118 17.99 2.05 -0.51
C MET A 118 18.34 0.77 -1.27
N LYS A 119 19.30 -0.02 -0.76
CA LYS A 119 19.64 -1.32 -1.34
C LYS A 119 18.52 -2.35 -1.16
N ALA A 120 17.69 -2.24 -0.13
CA ALA A 120 16.54 -3.11 0.08
C ALA A 120 15.53 -3.02 -1.08
N ILE A 121 15.37 -1.83 -1.67
CA ILE A 121 14.51 -1.57 -2.86
C ILE A 121 14.92 -2.42 -4.07
N THR A 122 16.19 -2.72 -4.22
CA THR A 122 16.69 -3.51 -5.37
C THR A 122 16.90 -4.99 -5.05
N ARG A 123 16.90 -5.39 -3.76
CA ARG A 123 17.31 -6.73 -3.32
C ARG A 123 16.26 -7.84 -3.45
N ASN A 124 14.97 -7.51 -3.51
CA ASN A 124 13.88 -8.51 -3.53
C ASN A 124 12.92 -8.32 -4.71
N SER A 125 13.53 -8.10 -5.88
CA SER A 125 12.93 -7.55 -7.09
C SER A 125 11.69 -8.32 -7.58
N THR A 126 11.75 -9.63 -7.78
CA THR A 126 10.72 -10.33 -8.60
C THR A 126 9.31 -10.24 -8.04
N HIS A 127 9.12 -10.53 -6.74
CA HIS A 127 7.78 -10.46 -6.14
C HIS A 127 7.29 -9.02 -6.00
N GLN A 128 8.18 -8.08 -5.70
CA GLN A 128 7.85 -6.65 -5.61
C GLN A 128 7.40 -6.09 -6.97
N TRP A 129 8.10 -6.43 -8.05
CA TRP A 129 7.69 -6.06 -9.41
C TRP A 129 6.40 -6.74 -9.84
N ALA A 130 6.21 -8.02 -9.50
CA ALA A 130 4.93 -8.68 -9.76
C ALA A 130 3.77 -8.00 -9.03
N PHE A 131 3.96 -7.52 -7.80
CA PHE A 131 2.97 -6.71 -7.11
C PHE A 131 2.78 -5.33 -7.76
N ALA A 132 3.85 -4.69 -8.22
CA ALA A 132 3.75 -3.44 -8.99
C ALA A 132 2.96 -3.61 -10.29
N ILE A 133 3.07 -4.77 -10.96
CA ILE A 133 2.26 -5.12 -12.14
C ILE A 133 0.77 -5.23 -11.75
N VAL A 134 0.45 -5.87 -10.63
CA VAL A 134 -0.94 -5.94 -10.13
C VAL A 134 -1.51 -4.53 -9.91
N LEU A 135 -0.73 -3.65 -9.25
CA LEU A 135 -1.13 -2.25 -9.06
C LEU A 135 -1.24 -1.49 -10.39
N MET A 136 -0.33 -1.73 -11.33
CA MET A 136 -0.36 -1.10 -12.66
C MET A 136 -1.62 -1.48 -13.43
N VAL A 137 -2.00 -2.76 -13.44
CA VAL A 137 -3.25 -3.22 -14.07
C VAL A 137 -4.47 -2.57 -13.40
N ALA A 138 -4.49 -2.51 -12.08
CA ALA A 138 -5.55 -1.81 -11.34
C ALA A 138 -5.62 -0.32 -11.71
N MET A 139 -4.48 0.34 -11.88
CA MET A 139 -4.40 1.75 -12.29
C MET A 139 -4.80 1.99 -13.74
N ILE A 140 -4.50 1.07 -14.66
CA ILE A 140 -5.00 1.12 -16.04
C ILE A 140 -6.52 1.02 -16.04
N PHE A 141 -7.08 0.11 -15.25
CA PHE A 141 -8.52 -0.03 -15.11
C PHE A 141 -9.16 1.23 -14.52
N TRP A 142 -8.55 1.81 -13.49
CA TRP A 142 -8.97 3.10 -12.93
C TRP A 142 -8.94 4.21 -13.98
N MET A 143 -7.86 4.33 -14.75
CA MET A 143 -7.73 5.32 -15.82
C MET A 143 -8.86 5.20 -16.85
N ARG A 144 -9.26 3.98 -17.21
CA ARG A 144 -10.38 3.76 -18.14
C ARG A 144 -11.70 4.21 -17.53
N ILE A 145 -11.94 3.92 -16.26
CA ILE A 145 -13.15 4.41 -15.58
C ILE A 145 -13.14 5.92 -15.45
N ALA A 146 -12.01 6.54 -15.11
CA ALA A 146 -11.87 7.98 -15.03
C ALA A 146 -12.16 8.67 -16.38
N ALA A 147 -11.69 8.07 -17.49
CA ALA A 147 -12.00 8.57 -18.83
C ALA A 147 -13.49 8.47 -19.17
N LEU A 148 -14.17 7.40 -18.78
CA LEU A 148 -15.62 7.27 -18.95
C LEU A 148 -16.38 8.27 -18.08
N LEU A 149 -15.94 8.48 -16.83
CA LEU A 149 -16.51 9.47 -15.93
C LEU A 149 -16.34 10.90 -16.45
N HIS A 150 -15.30 11.17 -17.22
CA HIS A 150 -15.11 12.46 -17.86
C HIS A 150 -16.27 12.85 -18.80
N ALA A 151 -17.08 11.89 -19.27
CA ALA A 151 -18.30 12.20 -20.01
C ALA A 151 -19.37 12.93 -19.16
N LEU A 152 -19.29 12.82 -17.82
CA LEU A 152 -20.13 13.58 -16.89
C LEU A 152 -19.53 14.96 -16.54
N TYR A 153 -18.32 15.27 -17.01
CA TYR A 153 -17.66 16.53 -16.74
C TYR A 153 -18.35 17.67 -17.51
N PRO A 154 -18.73 18.78 -16.86
CA PRO A 154 -19.35 19.92 -17.53
C PRO A 154 -18.50 20.46 -18.68
N SER A 155 -19.11 20.68 -19.84
CA SER A 155 -18.43 21.19 -21.04
C SER A 155 -18.25 22.71 -21.04
N VAL A 156 -18.98 23.43 -20.18
CA VAL A 156 -18.96 24.89 -20.06
C VAL A 156 -17.94 25.35 -19.03
N GLN A 157 -17.04 26.25 -19.46
CA GLN A 157 -16.11 26.93 -18.56
C GLN A 157 -16.89 27.85 -17.61
N GLY A 158 -16.63 27.73 -16.30
CA GLY A 158 -17.31 28.53 -15.27
C GLY A 158 -18.65 27.96 -14.79
N ALA A 159 -18.95 26.69 -15.09
CA ALA A 159 -20.16 26.02 -14.60
C ALA A 159 -20.25 26.07 -13.06
N PRO A 160 -21.47 26.22 -12.50
CA PRO A 160 -21.67 26.20 -11.05
C PRO A 160 -21.33 24.81 -10.48
N LEU A 161 -20.94 24.75 -9.21
CA LEU A 161 -20.56 23.50 -8.53
C LEU A 161 -21.66 22.41 -8.59
N SER A 162 -22.93 22.83 -8.68
CA SER A 162 -24.07 21.92 -8.86
C SER A 162 -24.00 21.10 -10.14
N GLU A 163 -23.46 21.65 -11.23
CA GLU A 163 -23.29 20.92 -12.49
C GLU A 163 -22.13 19.92 -12.43
N PHE A 164 -21.17 20.14 -11.53
CA PHE A 164 -20.12 19.16 -11.25
C PHE A 164 -20.60 18.02 -10.34
N ALA A 165 -21.75 18.14 -9.68
CA ALA A 165 -22.20 17.16 -8.70
C ALA A 165 -22.32 15.73 -9.28
N PRO A 166 -22.88 15.49 -10.48
CA PRO A 166 -22.93 14.14 -11.05
C PRO A 166 -21.54 13.54 -11.26
N PHE A 167 -20.59 14.34 -11.75
CA PHE A 167 -19.19 13.93 -11.93
C PHE A 167 -18.51 13.63 -10.58
N LEU A 168 -18.61 14.56 -9.63
CA LEU A 168 -17.93 14.46 -8.33
C LEU A 168 -18.50 13.34 -7.47
N ILE A 169 -19.83 13.21 -7.36
CA ILE A 169 -20.48 12.18 -6.54
C ILE A 169 -20.19 10.80 -7.15
N THR A 170 -20.46 10.62 -8.44
CA THR A 170 -20.26 9.32 -9.11
C THR A 170 -18.79 8.92 -9.10
N GLY A 171 -17.90 9.87 -9.41
CA GLY A 171 -16.45 9.65 -9.37
C GLY A 171 -15.94 9.31 -7.97
N SER A 172 -16.48 9.98 -6.93
CA SER A 172 -16.10 9.70 -5.53
C SER A 172 -16.57 8.33 -5.07
N VAL A 173 -17.80 7.93 -5.40
CA VAL A 173 -18.34 6.60 -5.03
C VAL A 173 -17.54 5.49 -5.69
N ILE A 174 -17.30 5.59 -7.00
CA ILE A 174 -16.51 4.57 -7.72
C ILE A 174 -15.06 4.57 -7.25
N GLY A 175 -14.48 5.76 -7.06
CA GLY A 175 -13.14 5.92 -6.51
C GLY A 175 -13.00 5.29 -5.13
N LEU A 176 -13.99 5.46 -4.25
CA LEU A 176 -14.02 4.85 -2.91
C LEU A 176 -14.05 3.32 -2.98
N VAL A 177 -14.85 2.75 -3.88
CA VAL A 177 -14.92 1.29 -4.08
C VAL A 177 -13.57 0.73 -4.53
N ILE A 178 -12.96 1.36 -5.53
CA ILE A 178 -11.67 0.92 -6.09
C ILE A 178 -10.55 1.13 -5.07
N ALA A 179 -10.52 2.28 -4.38
CA ALA A 179 -9.56 2.55 -3.33
C ALA A 179 -9.68 1.54 -2.19
N SER A 180 -10.91 1.18 -1.78
CA SER A 180 -11.15 0.17 -0.74
C SER A 180 -10.66 -1.21 -1.15
N LEU A 181 -10.90 -1.61 -2.40
CA LEU A 181 -10.42 -2.88 -2.95
C LEU A 181 -8.88 -2.91 -2.96
N ILE A 182 -8.25 -1.88 -3.54
CA ILE A 182 -6.80 -1.77 -3.65
C ILE A 182 -6.17 -1.72 -2.26
N PHE A 183 -6.69 -0.90 -1.36
CA PHE A 183 -6.23 -0.82 0.03
C PHE A 183 -6.30 -2.19 0.70
N SER A 184 -7.42 -2.92 0.55
CA SER A 184 -7.59 -4.23 1.17
C SER A 184 -6.52 -5.23 0.71
N ILE A 185 -6.18 -5.24 -0.58
CA ILE A 185 -5.17 -6.15 -1.13
C ILE A 185 -3.73 -5.65 -0.98
N SER A 186 -3.50 -4.39 -0.60
CA SER A 186 -2.15 -3.79 -0.63
C SER A 186 -1.62 -3.35 0.73
N ALA A 187 -2.49 -3.03 1.68
CA ALA A 187 -2.13 -2.42 2.97
C ALA A 187 -0.96 -3.13 3.67
N PHE A 188 -0.93 -4.46 3.61
CA PHE A 188 0.09 -5.27 4.27
C PHE A 188 0.91 -6.16 3.34
N SER A 189 0.68 -6.12 2.02
CA SER A 189 1.36 -7.05 1.11
C SER A 189 2.85 -6.78 0.97
N ILE A 190 3.24 -5.52 0.80
CA ILE A 190 4.65 -5.13 0.69
C ILE A 190 5.45 -5.45 1.95
N PRO A 191 5.07 -4.99 3.17
CA PRO A 191 5.83 -5.29 4.37
C PRO A 191 5.92 -6.80 4.62
N LEU A 192 4.84 -7.54 4.31
CA LEU A 192 4.82 -8.99 4.43
C LEU A 192 5.78 -9.71 3.46
N MET A 193 5.79 -9.30 2.19
CA MET A 193 6.73 -9.83 1.19
C MET A 193 8.18 -9.47 1.53
N MET A 194 8.41 -8.30 2.12
CA MET A 194 9.73 -7.85 2.55
C MET A 194 10.24 -8.69 3.72
N GLU A 195 9.47 -8.80 4.81
CA GLU A 195 9.90 -9.47 6.03
C GLU A 195 9.95 -11.00 5.85
N ARG A 196 8.87 -11.58 5.29
CA ARG A 196 8.68 -13.04 5.28
C ARG A 196 8.99 -13.70 3.95
N ARG A 197 9.33 -12.92 2.91
CA ARG A 197 9.67 -13.41 1.56
C ARG A 197 8.62 -14.37 0.98
N VAL A 198 7.35 -14.09 1.26
CA VAL A 198 6.22 -14.84 0.69
C VAL A 198 5.94 -14.38 -0.75
N ASP A 199 5.26 -15.23 -1.52
CA ASP A 199 4.80 -14.89 -2.85
C ASP A 199 3.69 -13.82 -2.81
N VAL A 200 3.44 -13.20 -3.97
CA VAL A 200 2.50 -12.08 -4.13
C VAL A 200 1.07 -12.48 -3.78
N MET A 201 0.63 -13.68 -4.15
CA MET A 201 -0.75 -14.10 -3.94
C MET A 201 -1.01 -14.37 -2.45
N SER A 202 -0.08 -15.07 -1.78
CA SER A 202 -0.12 -15.25 -0.33
C SER A 202 -0.14 -13.92 0.41
N ALA A 203 0.61 -12.92 -0.07
CA ALA A 203 0.64 -11.59 0.51
C ALA A 203 -0.67 -10.82 0.32
N ILE A 204 -1.27 -10.89 -0.88
CA ILE A 204 -2.56 -10.27 -1.20
C ILE A 204 -3.68 -10.87 -0.34
N PHE A 205 -3.78 -12.21 -0.29
CA PHE A 205 -4.82 -12.88 0.49
C PHE A 205 -4.67 -12.63 1.99
N THR A 206 -3.44 -12.57 2.49
CA THR A 206 -3.19 -12.22 3.89
C THR A 206 -3.57 -10.77 4.18
N SER A 207 -3.23 -9.82 3.31
CA SER A 207 -3.64 -8.41 3.47
C SER A 207 -5.16 -8.28 3.47
N PHE A 208 -5.84 -8.92 2.51
CA PHE A 208 -7.30 -8.88 2.43
C PHE A 208 -7.96 -9.46 3.68
N LYS A 209 -7.46 -10.60 4.18
CA LYS A 209 -7.93 -11.22 5.42
C LYS A 209 -7.72 -10.30 6.63
N ALA A 210 -6.53 -9.70 6.75
CA ALA A 210 -6.17 -8.79 7.83
C ALA A 210 -7.07 -7.55 7.87
N VAL A 211 -7.40 -7.00 6.70
CA VAL A 211 -8.31 -5.86 6.58
C VAL A 211 -9.74 -6.27 6.91
N LYS A 212 -10.22 -7.39 6.36
CA LYS A 212 -11.57 -7.91 6.61
C LYS A 212 -11.80 -8.27 8.08
N SER A 213 -10.78 -8.77 8.80
CA SER A 213 -10.91 -9.07 10.22
C SER A 213 -10.88 -7.84 11.12
N ASN A 214 -10.48 -6.67 10.61
CA ASN A 214 -10.24 -5.45 11.39
C ASN A 214 -10.88 -4.19 10.75
N ILE A 215 -12.05 -4.34 10.12
CA ILE A 215 -12.71 -3.27 9.34
C ILE A 215 -12.75 -1.92 10.09
N PRO A 216 -13.17 -1.82 11.37
CA PRO A 216 -13.28 -0.52 12.04
C PRO A 216 -11.93 0.21 12.13
N ALA A 217 -10.87 -0.47 12.57
CA ALA A 217 -9.54 0.11 12.66
C ALA A 217 -8.99 0.48 11.27
N MET A 218 -9.27 -0.35 10.27
CA MET A 218 -8.81 -0.13 8.89
C MET A 218 -9.51 1.03 8.19
N VAL A 219 -10.79 1.29 8.49
CA VAL A 219 -11.49 2.48 8.00
C VAL A 219 -10.86 3.75 8.58
N VAL A 220 -10.55 3.75 9.88
CA VAL A 220 -9.85 4.87 10.52
C VAL A 220 -8.46 5.06 9.91
N TRP A 221 -7.71 3.96 9.70
CA TRP A 221 -6.40 4.02 9.07
C TRP A 221 -6.43 4.55 7.62
N ALA A 222 -7.37 4.07 6.81
CA ALA A 222 -7.59 4.58 5.46
C ALA A 222 -7.97 6.07 5.45
N GLY A 223 -8.79 6.51 6.42
CA GLY A 223 -9.12 7.92 6.61
C GLY A 223 -7.91 8.79 6.97
N ILE A 224 -7.02 8.29 7.84
CA ILE A 224 -5.75 8.96 8.19
C ILE A 224 -4.85 9.08 6.95
N ILE A 225 -4.68 7.99 6.18
CA ILE A 225 -3.89 8.01 4.94
C ILE A 225 -4.48 9.01 3.95
N GLY A 226 -5.79 8.95 3.69
CA GLY A 226 -6.48 9.84 2.77
C GLY A 226 -6.34 11.31 3.16
N THR A 227 -6.58 11.62 4.43
CA THR A 227 -6.43 12.99 4.97
C THR A 227 -4.97 13.46 4.87
N GLY A 228 -4.01 12.59 5.19
CA GLY A 228 -2.59 12.90 5.05
C GLY A 228 -2.20 13.24 3.61
N ILE A 229 -2.65 12.44 2.64
CA ILE A 229 -2.42 12.70 1.21
C ILE A 229 -3.03 14.05 0.80
N LEU A 230 -4.26 14.33 1.22
CA LEU A 230 -4.94 15.60 0.93
C LEU A 230 -4.15 16.79 1.50
N VAL A 231 -3.69 16.72 2.75
CA VAL A 231 -2.85 17.76 3.36
C VAL A 231 -1.52 17.91 2.61
N GLY A 232 -0.91 16.80 2.18
CA GLY A 232 0.31 16.80 1.38
C GLY A 232 0.15 17.56 0.06
N PHE A 233 -0.93 17.33 -0.69
CA PHE A 233 -1.19 18.07 -1.92
C PHE A 233 -1.69 19.51 -1.69
N ALA A 234 -2.46 19.75 -0.62
CA ALA A 234 -2.91 21.10 -0.25
C ALA A 234 -1.74 22.03 0.09
N THR A 235 -0.62 21.48 0.56
CA THR A 235 0.64 22.19 0.81
C THR A 235 1.59 22.19 -0.39
N TYR A 236 1.06 22.05 -1.60
CA TYR A 236 1.82 22.01 -2.86
C TYR A 236 2.87 20.89 -2.93
N GLY A 237 2.67 19.81 -2.16
CA GLY A 237 3.59 18.68 -2.05
C GLY A 237 4.57 18.75 -0.88
N VAL A 238 4.76 19.92 -0.24
CA VAL A 238 5.75 20.10 0.84
C VAL A 238 5.41 19.25 2.07
N GLY A 239 4.13 19.11 2.40
CA GLY A 239 3.67 18.27 3.51
C GLY A 239 4.06 16.80 3.38
N MET A 240 4.34 16.33 2.15
CA MET A 240 4.77 14.95 1.91
C MET A 240 6.10 14.61 2.59
N ILE A 241 6.96 15.60 2.89
CA ILE A 241 8.22 15.39 3.62
C ILE A 241 7.95 14.68 4.96
N VAL A 242 6.89 15.05 5.66
CA VAL A 242 6.57 14.51 6.98
C VAL A 242 5.51 13.43 6.86
N THR A 243 4.46 13.68 6.08
CA THR A 243 3.31 12.79 6.02
C THR A 243 3.67 11.41 5.46
N MET A 244 4.45 11.34 4.37
CA MET A 244 4.74 10.04 3.74
C MET A 244 5.62 9.14 4.62
N PRO A 245 6.73 9.63 5.22
CA PRO A 245 7.48 8.84 6.20
C PRO A 245 6.63 8.40 7.39
N LEU A 246 5.79 9.30 7.93
CA LEU A 246 4.92 8.99 9.06
C LEU A 246 3.92 7.88 8.72
N LEU A 247 3.27 7.93 7.55
CA LEU A 247 2.35 6.88 7.09
C LEU A 247 3.08 5.57 6.79
N GLY A 248 4.30 5.63 6.24
CA GLY A 248 5.14 4.46 6.00
C GLY A 248 5.49 3.73 7.30
N TYR A 249 6.06 4.43 8.27
CA TYR A 249 6.37 3.83 9.57
C TYR A 249 5.10 3.34 10.28
N GLY A 250 4.00 4.10 10.20
CA GLY A 250 2.72 3.68 10.80
C GLY A 250 2.17 2.40 10.18
N THR A 251 2.32 2.22 8.87
CA THR A 251 1.93 0.98 8.18
C THR A 251 2.77 -0.20 8.63
N TRP A 252 4.06 0.01 8.92
CA TRP A 252 4.93 -1.02 9.49
C TRP A 252 4.46 -1.46 10.89
N HIS A 253 4.15 -0.51 11.78
CA HIS A 253 3.62 -0.82 13.11
C HIS A 253 2.25 -1.51 13.06
N ALA A 254 1.38 -1.06 12.15
CA ALA A 254 0.09 -1.70 11.88
C ALA A 254 0.26 -3.15 11.42
N TYR A 255 1.19 -3.39 10.49
CA TYR A 255 1.56 -4.72 10.01
C TYR A 255 2.01 -5.61 11.16
N HIS A 256 2.90 -5.11 12.03
CA HIS A 256 3.45 -5.87 13.14
C HIS A 256 2.39 -6.27 14.17
N GLU A 257 1.46 -5.36 14.48
CA GLU A 257 0.40 -5.62 15.46
C GLU A 257 -0.66 -6.59 14.91
N ILE A 258 -1.05 -6.42 13.64
CA ILE A 258 -2.13 -7.21 13.02
C ILE A 258 -1.63 -8.58 12.56
N ILE A 259 -0.45 -8.70 11.94
CA ILE A 259 0.01 -9.97 11.38
C ILE A 259 0.75 -10.78 12.45
N LYS A 260 0.16 -11.91 12.87
CA LYS A 260 0.68 -12.71 13.98
C LYS A 260 2.07 -13.26 13.67
N LYS A 261 3.03 -13.03 14.57
CA LYS A 261 4.36 -13.65 14.52
C LYS A 261 4.26 -15.14 14.85
N LYS A 262 5.09 -15.95 14.20
CA LYS A 262 5.25 -17.36 14.60
C LYS A 262 5.94 -17.32 15.96
N HIS A 263 5.24 -17.74 17.03
CA HIS A 263 5.91 -17.93 18.32
C HIS A 263 7.01 -18.98 18.10
N HIS A 264 8.26 -18.57 18.26
CA HIS A 264 9.31 -19.52 18.62
C HIS A 264 9.02 -19.87 20.08
N VAL A 265 8.35 -21.01 20.27
CA VAL A 265 8.35 -21.73 21.54
C VAL A 265 9.73 -22.35 21.72
#